data_AF-A0A966KKJ4-F1
#
_entry.id   AF-A0A966KKJ4-F1
#
_cell.length_a   1.000
_cell.length_b   1.000
_cell.length_c   1.000
_cell.angle_alpha   90.00
_cell.angle_beta   90.00
_cell.angle_gamma   90.00
#
_symmetry.space_group_name_H-M   'P 1'
#
loop_
_entity.id
_entity.type
_entity.pdbx_description
1 polymer ?
#
loop_
_entity_poly.entity_id
_entity_poly.type
_entity_poly.pdbx_seq_one_letter_code
_entity_poly.pdbx_strand_id
1 'polypeptide(L)'
;MDKEQARIAEIAQGNDEALVSLISDWKNPIYVYFLRSLSNSADADDLTQKFFHRVYKGAGSYKPNGKVSSWLFTIARNLLIDEFKKRSRRPKESSL
;
A
#
# COMPACT_ATOMS: atom_id res chain seq x y z
N MET A 1 15.45 -13.95 11.62
CA MET A 1 14.46 -13.14 10.89
C MET A 1 14.85 -11.68 11.05
N ASP A 2 14.77 -10.92 9.97
CA ASP A 2 14.87 -9.46 10.04
C ASP A 2 13.73 -8.91 10.91
N LYS A 3 13.95 -7.83 11.67
CA LYS A 3 12.93 -7.24 12.56
C LYS A 3 11.67 -6.84 11.78
N GLU A 4 11.86 -6.33 10.56
CA GLU A 4 10.74 -6.00 9.68
C GLU A 4 9.94 -7.24 9.27
N GLN A 5 10.61 -8.37 9.00
CA GLN A 5 9.95 -9.62 8.61
C GLN A 5 9.16 -10.23 9.77
N ALA A 6 9.71 -10.17 10.98
CA ALA A 6 9.02 -10.61 12.20
C ALA A 6 7.72 -9.81 12.41
N ARG A 7 7.77 -8.49 12.20
CA ARG A 7 6.57 -7.63 12.25
C ARG A 7 5.49 -8.07 11.26
N ILE A 8 5.85 -8.41 10.02
CA ILE A 8 4.87 -8.93 9.05
C ILE A 8 4.27 -10.28 9.51
N ALA A 9 5.07 -11.14 10.13
CA ALA A 9 4.58 -12.41 10.68
C ALA A 9 3.61 -12.21 11.85
N GLU A 10 3.84 -11.22 12.72
CA GLU A 10 2.91 -10.86 13.80
C GLU A 10 1.59 -10.32 13.25
N ILE A 11 1.65 -9.47 12.21
CA ILE A 11 0.45 -8.99 11.51
C ILE A 11 -0.35 -10.16 10.94
N ALA A 12 0.34 -11.17 10.38
CA ALA A 12 -0.32 -12.38 9.86
C ALA A 12 -1.07 -13.17 10.94
N GLN A 13 -0.70 -13.03 12.21
CA GLN A 13 -1.35 -13.66 13.36
C GLN A 13 -2.47 -12.79 13.96
N GLY A 14 -2.75 -11.62 13.37
CA GLY A 14 -3.78 -10.70 13.87
C GLY A 14 -3.29 -9.76 14.97
N ASN A 15 -1.97 -9.56 15.11
CA ASN A 15 -1.46 -8.57 16.05
C ASN A 15 -1.65 -7.14 15.50
N ASP A 16 -2.65 -6.44 16.05
CA ASP A 16 -2.97 -5.07 15.65
C ASP A 16 -1.88 -4.06 16.03
N GLU A 17 -1.12 -4.28 17.12
CA GLU A 17 -0.03 -3.39 17.51
C GLU A 17 1.12 -3.42 16.48
N ALA A 18 1.42 -4.60 15.95
CA ALA A 18 2.39 -4.76 14.88
C ALA A 18 1.96 -4.01 13.60
N LEU A 19 0.65 -4.03 13.30
CA LEU A 19 0.08 -3.27 12.17
C LEU A 19 0.16 -1.76 12.42
N VAL A 20 -0.20 -1.29 13.62
CA VAL A 20 -0.12 0.13 13.98
C VAL A 20 1.31 0.65 13.89
N SER A 21 2.29 -0.13 14.37
CA SER A 21 3.71 0.21 14.23
C SER A 21 4.12 0.31 12.75
N LEU A 22 3.68 -0.63 11.90
CA LEU A 22 3.95 -0.56 10.47
C LEU A 22 3.33 0.68 9.82
N ILE A 23 2.09 1.02 10.20
CA ILE A 23 1.41 2.23 9.70
C ILE A 23 2.18 3.48 10.09
N SER A 24 2.63 3.58 11.34
CA SER A 24 3.43 4.71 11.82
C SER A 24 4.70 4.92 10.96
N ASP A 25 5.42 3.83 10.66
CA ASP A 25 6.66 3.89 9.90
C ASP A 25 6.44 4.22 8.41
N TRP A 26 5.36 3.70 7.82
CA TRP A 26 5.18 3.69 6.36
C TRP A 26 4.11 4.65 5.82
N LYS A 27 3.27 5.25 6.68
CA LYS A 27 2.16 6.10 6.23
C LYS A 27 2.65 7.27 5.40
N ASN A 28 3.62 8.03 5.90
CA ASN A 28 4.14 9.20 5.20
C ASN A 28 4.91 8.81 3.91
N PRO A 29 5.86 7.86 3.92
CA PRO A 29 6.53 7.41 2.70
C PRO A 29 5.58 6.98 1.58
N ILE A 30 4.54 6.21 1.92
CA ILE A 30 3.58 5.69 0.93
C ILE A 30 2.60 6.77 0.46
N TYR A 31 2.12 7.62 1.36
CA TYR A 31 1.30 8.77 0.99
C TYR A 31 2.03 9.69 0.01
N VAL A 32 3.28 10.05 0.31
CA VAL A 32 4.10 10.88 -0.59
C VAL A 32 4.34 10.19 -1.93
N TYR A 33 4.57 8.87 -1.94
CA TYR A 33 4.71 8.10 -3.17
C TYR A 33 3.46 8.18 -4.06
N PHE A 34 2.27 8.02 -3.49
CA PHE A 34 1.02 8.14 -4.24
C PHE A 34 0.75 9.59 -4.65
N LEU A 35 0.95 10.56 -3.77
CA LEU A 35 0.73 11.97 -4.05
C LEU A 35 1.58 12.44 -5.24
N ARG A 36 2.86 12.07 -5.28
CA ARG A 36 3.76 12.41 -6.41
C ARG A 36 3.33 11.77 -7.72
N SER A 37 2.65 10.62 -7.65
CA SER A 37 2.23 9.88 -8.84
C SER A 37 0.88 10.34 -9.38
N LEU A 38 -0.03 10.78 -8.49
CA LEU A 38 -1.42 11.10 -8.83
C LEU A 38 -1.70 12.59 -8.92
N SER A 39 -0.88 13.42 -8.26
CA SER A 39 -1.09 14.86 -8.09
C SER A 39 -2.49 15.22 -7.54
N ASN A 40 -3.08 14.32 -6.75
CA ASN A 40 -4.37 14.50 -6.10
C ASN A 40 -4.29 13.92 -4.67
N SER A 41 -4.54 14.75 -3.67
CA SER A 41 -4.43 14.37 -2.25
C SER A 41 -5.50 13.37 -1.83
N ALA A 42 -6.75 13.54 -2.27
CA ALA A 42 -7.85 12.64 -1.93
C ALA A 42 -7.61 11.22 -2.47
N ASP A 43 -7.12 11.11 -3.70
CA ASP A 43 -6.77 9.82 -4.28
C ASP A 43 -5.54 9.19 -3.60
N ALA A 44 -4.57 10.02 -3.20
CA ALA A 44 -3.39 9.55 -2.46
C ALA A 44 -3.76 9.02 -1.06
N ASP A 45 -4.68 9.68 -0.36
CA ASP A 45 -5.21 9.21 0.93
C ASP A 45 -5.96 7.88 0.78
N ASP A 46 -6.86 7.80 -0.20
CA ASP A 46 -7.62 6.57 -0.49
C ASP A 46 -6.69 5.39 -0.83
N LEU A 47 -5.69 5.61 -1.68
CA LEU A 47 -4.70 4.58 -2.01
C LEU A 47 -3.80 4.21 -0.83
N THR A 48 -3.46 5.16 0.05
CA THR A 48 -2.70 4.88 1.27
C THR A 48 -3.49 3.97 2.20
N GLN A 49 -4.79 4.18 2.37
CA GLN A 49 -5.65 3.30 3.16
C GLN A 49 -5.75 1.90 2.53
N LYS A 50 -6.01 1.82 1.22
CA LYS A 50 -6.06 0.54 0.49
C LYS A 50 -4.74 -0.22 0.56
N PHE A 51 -3.63 0.50 0.55
CA PHE A 51 -2.30 -0.08 0.71
C PHE A 51 -2.18 -0.84 2.03
N PHE A 52 -2.48 -0.22 3.17
CA PHE A 52 -2.38 -0.89 4.47
C PHE A 52 -3.40 -2.03 4.60
N HIS A 53 -4.60 -1.87 4.04
CA HIS A 53 -5.57 -2.96 3.98
C HIS A 53 -5.01 -4.18 3.21
N ARG A 54 -4.33 -3.94 2.09
CA ARG A 54 -3.74 -4.99 1.25
C ARG A 54 -2.51 -5.63 1.90
N VAL A 55 -1.74 -4.86 2.66
CA VAL A 55 -0.66 -5.38 3.50
C VAL A 55 -1.21 -6.32 4.58
N TYR A 56 -2.23 -5.89 5.32
CA TYR A 56 -2.88 -6.71 6.34
C TYR A 56 -3.41 -8.02 5.76
N LYS A 57 -4.17 -7.96 4.66
CA LYS A 57 -4.68 -9.16 3.96
C LYS A 57 -3.57 -10.03 3.36
N GLY A 58 -2.46 -9.43 2.93
CA GLY A 58 -1.35 -10.11 2.28
C GLY A 58 -0.34 -10.73 3.26
N ALA A 59 -0.31 -10.29 4.51
CA ALA A 59 0.69 -10.68 5.50
C ALA A 59 0.79 -12.21 5.69
N GLY A 60 -0.34 -12.92 5.74
CA GLY A 60 -0.36 -14.39 5.87
C GLY A 60 0.23 -15.16 4.68
N SER A 61 0.34 -14.51 3.52
CA SER A 61 0.95 -15.07 2.32
C SER A 61 2.36 -14.55 2.04
N TYR A 62 2.87 -13.68 2.90
CA TYR A 62 4.20 -13.09 2.74
C TYR A 62 5.28 -14.18 2.81
N LYS A 63 6.10 -14.25 1.77
CA LYS A 63 7.29 -15.09 1.74
C LYS A 63 8.52 -14.19 1.80
N PRO A 64 9.43 -14.37 2.77
CA PRO A 64 10.66 -13.59 2.85
C PRO A 64 11.52 -13.85 1.61
N ASN A 65 11.50 -12.90 0.67
CA ASN A 65 12.34 -12.92 -0.52
C ASN A 65 12.88 -11.51 -0.76
N GLY A 66 13.97 -11.17 -0.07
CA GLY A 66 14.53 -9.82 -0.04
C GLY A 66 13.94 -8.93 1.05
N LYS A 67 14.01 -7.61 0.84
CA LYS A 67 13.61 -6.59 1.82
C LYS A 67 12.09 -6.48 1.93
N VAL A 68 11.57 -6.24 3.13
CA VAL A 68 10.13 -5.97 3.35
C VAL A 68 9.69 -4.73 2.56
N SER A 69 10.53 -3.69 2.52
CA SER A 69 10.30 -2.51 1.70
C SER A 69 10.04 -2.82 0.22
N SER A 70 10.74 -3.79 -0.38
CA SER A 70 10.51 -4.19 -1.77
C SER A 70 9.12 -4.83 -1.97
N TRP A 71 8.67 -5.62 -1.00
CA TRP A 71 7.31 -6.18 -1.01
C TRP A 71 6.24 -5.10 -0.83
N LEU A 72 6.45 -4.16 0.09
CA LEU A 72 5.56 -3.01 0.28
C LEU A 72 5.46 -2.17 -1.01
N PHE A 73 6.57 -1.77 -1.62
CA PHE A 73 6.52 -1.01 -2.86
C PHE A 73 5.91 -1.79 -4.03
N THR A 74 5.99 -3.12 -4.03
CA THR A 74 5.27 -3.95 -5.01
C THR A 74 3.76 -3.79 -4.86
N ILE A 75 3.24 -3.83 -3.62
CA ILE A 75 1.82 -3.59 -3.34
C ILE A 75 1.41 -2.18 -3.77
N ALA A 76 2.20 -1.16 -3.40
CA ALA A 76 1.92 0.23 -3.75
C ALA A 76 1.90 0.45 -5.28
N ARG A 77 2.90 -0.07 -6.00
CA ARG A 77 2.97 0.00 -7.47
C ARG A 77 1.76 -0.65 -8.14
N ASN A 78 1.35 -1.82 -7.66
CA ASN A 78 0.19 -2.52 -8.23
C ASN A 78 -1.09 -1.71 -8.06
N LEU A 79 -1.30 -1.13 -6.88
CA LEU A 79 -2.44 -0.25 -6.62
C LEU A 79 -2.44 0.99 -7.52
N LEU A 80 -1.27 1.59 -7.74
CA LEU A 80 -1.12 2.74 -8.64
C LEU A 80 -1.46 2.38 -10.09
N ILE A 81 -1.00 1.21 -10.57
CA ILE A 81 -1.32 0.71 -11.92
C ILE A 81 -2.83 0.49 -12.07
N ASP A 82 -3.48 -0.09 -11.08
CA ASP A 82 -4.92 -0.33 -11.08
C ASP A 82 -5.70 0.99 -11.12
N GLU A 83 -5.25 2.00 -10.37
CA GLU A 83 -5.85 3.34 -10.38
C GLU A 83 -5.69 4.03 -11.75
N PHE A 84 -4.52 3.98 -12.37
CA PHE A 84 -4.34 4.54 -13.71
C PHE A 84 -5.22 3.83 -14.75
N LYS A 85 -5.32 2.49 -14.70
CA LYS A 85 -6.22 1.74 -15.57
C LYS A 85 -7.68 2.15 -15.37
N LYS A 86 -8.10 2.38 -14.12
CA LYS A 86 -9.46 2.85 -13.79
C LYS A 86 -9.73 4.24 -14.38
N ARG A 87 -8.76 5.16 -14.30
CA ARG A 87 -8.86 6.51 -14.89
C ARG A 87 -8.97 6.46 -16.41
N SER A 88 -8.17 5.63 -17.08
CA SER A 88 -8.22 5.49 -18.53
C SER A 88 -9.54 4.89 -19.04
N ARG A 89 -10.24 4.11 -18.21
CA ARG A 89 -11.53 3.48 -18.55
C ARG A 89 -12.74 4.36 -18.27
N ARG A 90 -12.61 5.42 -17.47
CA ARG A 90 -13.68 6.41 -17.31
C ARG A 90 -13.75 7.19 -18.62
N PRO A 91 -14.86 7.14 -19.39
CA PRO A 91 -15.05 8.06 -20.50
C PRO A 91 -14.83 9.47 -19.94
N LYS A 92 -14.08 10.32 -20.65
CA LYS A 92 -14.20 11.76 -20.41
C LYS A 92 -15.69 12.03 -20.55
N GLU A 93 -16.37 12.42 -19.47
CA GLU A 93 -17.71 12.98 -19.60
C GLU A 93 -17.57 14.05 -20.67
N SER A 94 -18.16 13.75 -21.83
CA SER A 94 -18.31 14.65 -22.94
C SER A 94 -19.02 15.86 -22.36
N SER A 95 -18.27 16.91 -22.03
CA SER A 95 -18.83 18.22 -21.77
C SER A 95 -19.64 18.59 -23.01
N LEU A 96 -20.96 18.51 -22.89
CA LEU A 96 -21.92 19.24 -23.70
C LEU A 96 -22.07 20.63 -23.08
#